data_AF-A0A1X2HL24-F1
#
_entry.id   AF-A0A1X2HL24-F1
#
_cell.length_a   1.000
_cell.length_b   1.000
_cell.length_c   1.000
_cell.angle_alpha   90.00
_cell.angle_beta   90.00
_cell.angle_gamma   90.00
#
_symmetry.space_group_name_H-M   'P 1'
#
loop_
_entity.id
_entity.type
_entity.pdbx_description
1 polymer ?
#
loop_
_entity_poly.entity_id
_entity_poly.type
_entity_poly.pdbx_seq_one_letter_code
_entity_poly.pdbx_strand_id
1 'polypeptide(L)'
;MFQPRVETKHAVADAFIEWINSFDHISHPCKSIGDLYDGIVLFEVLADIDPKWFKLIRSADVGDNWVLRVNNLKKLHRLVSLFYKEKLNRDPSTLPSVNLNLIAKEADIDETISLCQLVLGIAMQCDLPQRQTYIEKIQSLSQPCMQVLMQKIEEVSHLFLFLLFIFLVCIFLTRMKK
;
A
#
# COMPACT_ATOMS: atom_id res chain seq x y z
N MET A 1 12.87 0.48 27.85
CA MET A 1 11.51 0.99 27.63
C MET A 1 11.47 1.54 26.21
N PHE A 2 11.09 0.71 25.22
CA PHE A 2 10.85 1.21 23.85
C PHE A 2 9.50 1.91 23.89
N GLN A 3 9.48 3.24 23.87
CA GLN A 3 8.25 3.95 23.58
C GLN A 3 7.93 3.71 22.09
N PRO A 4 6.69 3.37 21.71
CA PRO A 4 6.31 3.38 20.31
C PRO A 4 6.45 4.82 19.83
N ARG A 5 7.39 5.08 18.92
CA ARG A 5 7.45 6.36 18.22
C ARG A 5 6.18 6.43 17.38
N VAL A 6 5.26 7.33 17.75
CA VAL A 6 4.12 7.66 16.89
C VAL A 6 4.69 8.41 15.71
N GLU A 7 4.79 7.74 14.57
CA GLU A 7 5.30 8.34 13.34
C GLU A 7 4.30 9.39 12.85
N THR A 8 4.82 10.53 12.38
CA THR A 8 3.95 11.58 11.83
C THR A 8 3.31 11.09 10.54
N LYS A 9 2.09 11.54 10.23
CA LYS A 9 1.43 11.15 8.97
C LYS A 9 2.24 11.47 7.72
N HIS A 10 3.06 12.53 7.76
CA HIS A 10 3.98 12.85 6.68
C HIS A 10 5.10 11.81 6.53
N ALA A 11 5.70 11.35 7.62
CA ALA A 11 6.68 10.27 7.57
C ALA A 11 6.07 8.95 7.05
N VAL A 12 4.82 8.67 7.40
CA VAL A 12 4.08 7.51 6.86
C VAL A 12 3.82 7.66 5.36
N ALA A 13 3.37 8.84 4.93
CA ALA A 13 3.19 9.14 3.53
C ALA A 13 4.50 9.00 2.72
N ASP A 14 5.61 9.55 3.22
CA ASP A 14 6.92 9.46 2.58
C ASP A 14 7.38 8.02 2.42
N ALA A 15 7.14 7.16 3.43
CA ALA A 15 7.45 5.74 3.35
C ALA A 15 6.65 5.01 2.28
N PHE A 16 5.36 5.32 2.14
CA PHE A 16 4.53 4.77 1.06
C PHE A 16 4.96 5.27 -0.32
N ILE A 17 5.34 6.54 -0.44
CA ILE A 17 5.84 7.11 -1.71
C ILE A 17 7.14 6.41 -2.12
N GLU A 18 8.09 6.22 -1.19
CA GLU A 18 9.34 5.53 -1.49
C GLU A 18 9.09 4.08 -1.93
N TRP A 19 8.18 3.38 -1.25
CA TRP A 19 7.78 2.03 -1.64
C TRP A 19 7.10 1.97 -3.01
N ILE A 20 6.15 2.84 -3.29
CA ILE A 20 5.47 2.90 -4.60
C ILE A 20 6.47 3.19 -5.71
N ASN A 21 7.41 4.13 -5.49
CA ASN A 21 8.46 4.46 -6.45
C ASN A 21 9.48 3.34 -6.67
N SER A 22 9.47 2.29 -5.86
CA SER A 22 10.29 1.09 -6.10
C SER A 22 9.71 0.16 -7.18
N PHE A 23 8.47 0.37 -7.63
CA PHE A 23 7.84 -0.40 -8.70
C PHE A 23 8.31 0.06 -10.08
N ASP A 24 8.57 -0.90 -10.97
CA ASP A 24 9.17 -0.62 -12.28
C ASP A 24 8.14 -0.14 -13.33
N HIS A 25 6.84 -0.38 -13.08
CA HIS A 25 5.75 -0.16 -14.03
C HIS A 25 4.68 0.83 -13.54
N ILE A 26 5.12 1.98 -12.99
CA ILE A 26 4.23 3.11 -12.70
C ILE A 26 4.36 4.18 -13.79
N SER A 27 3.26 4.87 -14.11
CA SER A 27 3.21 5.88 -15.18
C SER A 27 4.08 7.09 -14.89
N HIS A 28 4.24 7.46 -13.62
CA HIS A 28 5.15 8.51 -13.18
C HIS A 28 5.60 8.30 -11.73
N PRO A 29 6.82 8.73 -11.36
CA PRO A 29 7.24 8.75 -9.96
C PRO A 29 6.35 9.68 -9.13
N CYS A 30 5.95 9.23 -7.96
CA CYS A 30 5.25 10.04 -6.96
C CYS A 30 6.24 10.96 -6.25
N LYS A 31 5.93 12.25 -6.20
CA LYS A 31 6.70 13.27 -5.47
C LYS A 31 6.04 13.62 -4.14
N SER A 32 4.73 13.41 -4.04
CA SER A 32 3.93 13.68 -2.85
C SER A 32 2.78 12.69 -2.74
N ILE A 33 2.14 12.64 -1.57
CA ILE A 33 0.95 11.81 -1.36
C ILE A 33 -0.22 12.23 -2.27
N GLY A 34 -0.20 13.49 -2.76
CA GLY A 34 -1.22 14.00 -3.66
C GLY A 34 -1.25 13.34 -5.03
N ASP A 35 -0.13 12.73 -5.45
CA ASP A 35 -0.05 11.96 -6.69
C ASP A 35 -0.86 10.65 -6.62
N LEU A 36 -1.43 10.32 -5.45
CA LEU A 36 -2.24 9.11 -5.22
C LEU A 36 -3.74 9.39 -5.10
N TYR A 37 -4.18 10.66 -5.08
CA TYR A 37 -5.58 11.02 -4.82
C TYR A 37 -6.56 10.61 -5.92
N ASP A 38 -6.09 10.34 -7.13
CA ASP A 38 -6.92 9.79 -8.21
C ASP A 38 -6.94 8.25 -8.25
N GLY A 39 -6.09 7.60 -7.44
CA GLY A 39 -5.94 6.16 -7.36
C GLY A 39 -5.31 5.49 -8.59
N ILE A 40 -4.80 6.24 -9.58
CA ILE A 40 -4.25 5.67 -10.83
C ILE A 40 -2.97 4.90 -10.53
N VAL A 41 -2.00 5.53 -9.87
CA VAL A 41 -0.73 4.88 -9.52
C VAL A 41 -0.95 3.67 -8.59
N LEU A 42 -1.90 3.76 -7.66
CA LEU A 42 -2.26 2.62 -6.80
C LEU A 42 -2.84 1.45 -7.60
N PHE A 43 -3.60 1.75 -8.66
CA PHE A 43 -4.11 0.74 -9.57
C PHE A 43 -2.99 0.07 -10.37
N GLU A 44 -2.00 0.85 -10.82
CA GLU A 44 -0.81 0.34 -11.53
C GLU A 44 0.00 -0.59 -10.64
N VAL A 45 0.24 -0.22 -9.37
CA VAL A 45 0.87 -1.07 -8.37
C VAL A 45 0.12 -2.40 -8.20
N LEU A 46 -1.21 -2.35 -8.08
CA LEU A 46 -2.03 -3.57 -7.97
C LEU A 46 -2.01 -4.41 -9.26
N ALA A 47 -1.94 -3.78 -10.43
CA ALA A 47 -1.83 -4.46 -11.71
C ALA A 47 -0.45 -5.13 -11.89
N ASP A 48 0.61 -4.59 -11.30
CA ASP A 48 1.91 -5.27 -11.20
C ASP A 48 1.82 -6.51 -10.31
N ILE A 49 1.10 -6.41 -9.18
CA ILE A 49 0.91 -7.51 -8.20
C ILE A 49 0.09 -8.68 -8.76
N ASP A 50 -1.09 -8.40 -9.31
CA ASP A 50 -1.92 -9.42 -9.96
C ASP A 50 -2.60 -8.83 -11.21
N PRO A 51 -1.94 -8.90 -12.39
CA PRO A 51 -2.46 -8.32 -13.62
C PRO A 51 -3.74 -9.02 -14.11
N LYS A 52 -3.99 -10.26 -13.67
CA LYS A 52 -5.20 -11.01 -14.05
C LYS A 52 -6.42 -10.50 -13.28
N TRP A 53 -6.22 -10.13 -12.01
CA TRP A 53 -7.26 -9.57 -11.15
C TRP A 53 -7.48 -8.08 -11.39
N PHE A 54 -6.41 -7.29 -11.25
CA PHE A 54 -6.43 -5.84 -11.40
C PHE A 54 -6.18 -5.45 -12.85
N LYS A 55 -6.96 -6.03 -13.78
CA LYS A 55 -6.90 -5.64 -15.19
C LYS A 55 -7.03 -4.14 -15.28
N LEU A 56 -6.11 -3.49 -16.00
CA LEU A 56 -6.08 -2.06 -16.22
C LEU A 56 -7.40 -1.62 -16.87
N ILE A 57 -8.43 -1.38 -16.07
CA ILE A 57 -9.60 -0.65 -16.49
C ILE A 57 -9.05 0.75 -16.64
N ARG A 58 -8.79 1.19 -17.88
CA ARG A 58 -8.23 2.52 -18.17
C ARG A 58 -9.00 3.56 -17.35
N SER A 59 -8.43 3.93 -16.21
CA SER A 59 -8.82 5.11 -15.48
C SER A 59 -8.51 6.25 -16.44
N ALA A 60 -9.51 7.06 -16.76
CA ALA A 60 -9.22 8.25 -17.55
C ALA A 60 -8.23 9.10 -16.74
N ASP A 61 -7.28 9.75 -17.42
CA ASP A 61 -6.61 10.89 -16.84
C ASP A 61 -7.69 11.95 -16.57
N VAL A 62 -7.84 12.31 -15.31
CA VAL A 62 -9.01 13.01 -14.78
C VAL A 62 -8.72 14.44 -14.36
N GLY A 63 -7.45 14.87 -14.45
CA GLY A 63 -7.00 16.19 -14.02
C GLY A 63 -7.53 16.54 -12.62
N ASP A 64 -8.10 17.74 -12.49
CA ASP A 64 -8.63 18.27 -11.23
C ASP A 64 -10.10 17.95 -10.95
N ASN A 65 -10.73 17.06 -11.73
CA ASN A 65 -12.12 16.73 -11.52
C ASN A 65 -12.31 15.71 -10.38
N TRP A 66 -12.62 16.21 -9.18
CA TRP A 66 -12.85 15.37 -7.99
C TRP A 66 -13.91 14.28 -8.19
N VAL A 67 -14.93 14.51 -9.04
CA VAL A 67 -15.98 13.52 -9.33
C VAL A 67 -15.39 12.32 -10.06
N LEU A 68 -14.48 12.57 -10.99
CA LEU A 68 -13.83 11.50 -11.72
C LEU A 68 -12.75 10.80 -10.86
N ARG A 69 -12.02 11.56 -10.02
CA ARG A 69 -11.12 10.98 -8.99
C ARG A 69 -11.86 10.01 -8.07
N VAL A 70 -12.99 10.41 -7.49
CA VAL A 70 -13.76 9.53 -6.60
C VAL A 70 -14.32 8.31 -7.34
N ASN A 71 -14.65 8.43 -8.63
CA ASN A 71 -15.08 7.30 -9.44
C ASN A 71 -13.95 6.29 -9.68
N ASN A 72 -12.72 6.75 -9.91
CA ASN A 72 -11.54 5.89 -10.00
C ASN A 72 -11.27 5.19 -8.66
N LEU A 73 -11.25 5.95 -7.56
CA LEU A 73 -11.09 5.41 -6.21
C LEU A 73 -12.15 4.37 -5.86
N LYS A 74 -13.42 4.57 -6.22
CA LYS A 74 -14.51 3.58 -5.99
C LYS A 74 -14.25 2.27 -6.72
N LYS A 75 -13.76 2.32 -7.96
CA LYS A 75 -13.41 1.12 -8.74
C LYS A 75 -12.22 0.39 -8.09
N LEU A 76 -11.17 1.14 -7.76
CA LEU A 76 -9.98 0.63 -7.07
C LEU A 76 -10.35 -0.06 -5.76
N HIS A 77 -11.02 0.66 -4.85
CA HIS A 77 -11.42 0.15 -3.54
C HIS A 77 -12.32 -1.08 -3.66
N ARG A 78 -13.28 -1.10 -4.61
CA ARG A 78 -14.11 -2.27 -4.86
C ARG A 78 -13.29 -3.50 -5.22
N LEU A 79 -12.31 -3.38 -6.13
CA LEU A 79 -11.46 -4.51 -6.52
C LEU A 79 -10.54 -4.97 -5.39
N VAL A 80 -10.02 -4.03 -4.59
CA VAL A 80 -9.25 -4.31 -3.37
C VAL A 80 -10.11 -5.09 -2.37
N SER A 81 -11.32 -4.63 -2.05
CA SER A 81 -12.23 -5.32 -1.13
C SER A 81 -12.62 -6.72 -1.62
N LEU A 82 -12.87 -6.88 -2.93
CA LEU A 82 -13.15 -8.18 -3.52
C LEU A 82 -11.92 -9.11 -3.47
N PHE A 83 -10.71 -8.59 -3.67
CA PHE A 83 -9.49 -9.39 -3.54
C PHE A 83 -9.35 -9.95 -2.11
N TYR A 84 -9.52 -9.10 -1.09
CA TYR A 84 -9.51 -9.54 0.30
C TYR A 84 -10.56 -10.62 0.57
N LYS A 85 -11.78 -10.42 0.06
CA LYS A 85 -12.88 -11.37 0.24
C LYS A 85 -12.66 -12.70 -0.47
N GLU A 86 -12.32 -12.68 -1.75
CA GLU A 86 -12.36 -13.85 -2.64
C GLU A 86 -11.01 -14.58 -2.71
N LYS A 87 -9.89 -13.85 -2.63
CA LYS A 87 -8.54 -14.43 -2.67
C LYS A 87 -7.99 -14.69 -1.27
N LEU A 88 -8.15 -13.73 -0.37
CA LEU A 88 -7.59 -13.81 0.97
C LEU A 88 -8.57 -14.38 2.00
N ASN A 89 -9.81 -14.68 1.60
CA ASN A 89 -10.89 -15.19 2.47
C ASN A 89 -11.09 -14.35 3.74
N ARG A 90 -10.86 -13.03 3.67
CA ARG A 90 -11.03 -12.08 4.77
C ARG A 90 -12.27 -11.25 4.54
N ASP A 91 -13.12 -11.15 5.56
CA ASP A 91 -14.32 -10.32 5.51
C ASP A 91 -13.93 -8.84 5.33
N PRO A 92 -14.40 -8.16 4.27
CA PRO A 92 -14.18 -6.73 4.07
C PRO A 92 -14.61 -5.85 5.24
N SER A 93 -15.56 -6.30 6.08
CA SER A 93 -15.99 -5.56 7.28
C SER A 93 -14.89 -5.45 8.35
N THR A 94 -13.87 -6.33 8.29
CA THR A 94 -12.72 -6.35 9.21
C THR A 94 -11.53 -5.54 8.69
N LEU A 95 -11.66 -4.94 7.52
CA LEU A 95 -10.66 -4.04 6.94
C LEU A 95 -10.89 -2.62 7.47
N PRO A 96 -9.84 -1.79 7.58
CA PRO A 96 -9.99 -0.36 7.78
C PRO A 96 -10.98 0.24 6.78
N SER A 97 -11.91 1.05 7.28
CA SER A 97 -12.82 1.82 6.41
C SER A 97 -12.05 2.98 5.78
N VAL A 98 -12.26 3.21 4.49
CA VAL A 98 -11.63 4.31 3.75
C VAL A 98 -12.70 5.24 3.16
N ASN A 99 -12.67 6.51 3.54
CA ASN A 99 -13.56 7.53 3.01
C ASN A 99 -13.00 8.15 1.72
N LEU A 100 -13.39 7.56 0.60
CA LEU A 100 -12.95 7.98 -0.73
C LEU A 100 -13.36 9.41 -1.10
N ASN A 101 -14.39 9.99 -0.46
CA ASN A 101 -14.75 11.38 -0.73
C ASN A 101 -13.74 12.35 -0.10
N LEU A 102 -13.23 12.04 1.10
CA LEU A 102 -12.22 12.86 1.76
C LEU A 102 -10.91 12.87 0.95
N ILE A 103 -10.52 11.72 0.41
CA ILE A 103 -9.37 11.63 -0.52
C ILE A 103 -9.61 12.53 -1.74
N ALA A 104 -10.72 12.32 -2.45
CA ALA A 104 -10.93 12.96 -3.75
C ALA A 104 -11.23 14.48 -3.66
N LYS A 105 -11.95 14.92 -2.62
CA LYS A 105 -12.41 16.31 -2.46
C LYS A 105 -11.53 17.14 -1.55
N GLU A 106 -11.05 16.54 -0.47
CA GLU A 106 -10.42 17.25 0.64
C GLU A 106 -8.91 16.95 0.72
N ALA A 107 -8.38 16.13 -0.18
CA ALA A 107 -6.96 15.77 -0.20
C ALA A 107 -6.51 15.16 1.14
N ASP A 108 -7.37 14.34 1.75
CA ASP A 108 -7.10 13.79 3.06
C ASP A 108 -5.95 12.77 3.04
N ILE A 109 -4.88 13.09 3.77
CA ILE A 109 -3.66 12.29 3.83
C ILE A 109 -3.90 10.98 4.59
N ASP A 110 -4.67 11.02 5.67
CA ASP A 110 -4.84 9.88 6.57
C ASP A 110 -5.70 8.81 5.88
N GLU A 111 -6.77 9.21 5.18
CA GLU A 111 -7.58 8.32 4.35
C GLU A 111 -6.79 7.73 3.17
N THR A 112 -5.91 8.53 2.57
CA THR A 112 -5.02 8.05 1.49
C THR A 112 -4.03 7.00 2.02
N ILE A 113 -3.45 7.23 3.20
CA ILE A 113 -2.60 6.25 3.89
C ILE A 113 -3.37 4.97 4.16
N SER A 114 -4.60 5.04 4.66
CA SER A 114 -5.44 3.85 4.89
C SER A 114 -5.69 3.07 3.61
N LEU A 115 -5.89 3.74 2.47
CA LEU A 115 -5.99 3.07 1.18
C LEU A 115 -4.66 2.39 0.78
N CYS A 116 -3.53 3.08 0.94
CA CYS A 116 -2.20 2.51 0.68
C CYS A 116 -1.91 1.29 1.56
N GLN A 117 -2.36 1.30 2.82
CA GLN A 117 -2.21 0.16 3.73
C GLN A 117 -2.95 -1.08 3.22
N LEU A 118 -4.14 -0.94 2.65
CA LEU A 118 -4.86 -2.06 2.03
C LEU A 118 -4.09 -2.61 0.82
N VAL A 119 -3.48 -1.73 0.00
CA VAL A 119 -2.66 -2.14 -1.16
C VAL A 119 -1.40 -2.89 -0.70
N LEU A 120 -0.71 -2.37 0.32
CA LEU A 120 0.45 -3.02 0.94
C LEU A 120 0.08 -4.39 1.53
N GLY A 121 -1.07 -4.48 2.20
CA GLY A 121 -1.57 -5.73 2.75
C GLY A 121 -1.82 -6.78 1.66
N ILE A 122 -2.29 -6.38 0.47
CA ILE A 122 -2.40 -7.27 -0.69
C ILE A 122 -1.00 -7.70 -1.17
N ALA A 123 -0.05 -6.77 -1.33
CA ALA A 123 1.32 -7.10 -1.76
C ALA A 123 2.00 -8.11 -0.82
N MET A 124 1.73 -8.03 0.48
CA MET A 124 2.29 -8.94 1.50
C MET A 124 1.54 -10.27 1.64
N GLN A 125 0.36 -10.40 1.03
CA GLN A 125 -0.47 -11.61 1.11
C GLN A 125 -0.79 -12.22 -0.26
N CYS A 126 -0.24 -11.66 -1.34
CA CYS A 126 -0.35 -12.24 -2.67
C CYS A 126 0.39 -13.58 -2.73
N ASP A 127 0.08 -14.36 -3.78
CA ASP A 127 0.63 -15.70 -3.96
C ASP A 127 2.15 -15.66 -4.16
N LEU A 128 2.80 -16.78 -3.81
CA LEU A 128 4.20 -17.02 -4.18
C LEU A 128 4.28 -17.46 -5.65
N PRO A 129 5.33 -17.07 -6.39
CA PRO A 129 6.56 -16.43 -5.91
C PRO A 129 6.53 -14.89 -5.84
N GLN A 130 5.52 -14.21 -6.40
CA GLN A 130 5.49 -12.75 -6.57
C GLN A 130 5.68 -11.98 -5.28
N ARG A 131 5.11 -12.47 -4.17
CA ARG A 131 5.25 -11.85 -2.84
C ARG A 131 6.72 -11.61 -2.44
N GLN A 132 7.64 -12.51 -2.82
CA GLN A 132 9.06 -12.38 -2.49
C GLN A 132 9.67 -11.11 -3.10
N THR A 133 9.27 -10.76 -4.32
CA THR A 133 9.70 -9.54 -5.00
C THR A 133 9.26 -8.29 -4.23
N TYR A 134 8.03 -8.26 -3.70
CA TYR A 134 7.53 -7.12 -2.94
C TYR A 134 8.16 -7.01 -1.54
N ILE A 135 8.51 -8.15 -0.93
CA ILE A 135 9.31 -8.17 0.30
C ILE A 135 10.70 -7.56 0.04
N GLU A 136 11.35 -7.95 -1.05
CA GLU A 136 12.68 -7.43 -1.43
C GLU A 136 12.63 -5.93 -1.74
N LYS A 137 11.57 -5.46 -2.41
CA LYS A 137 11.34 -4.02 -2.63
C LYS A 137 11.21 -3.24 -1.32
N ILE A 138 10.59 -3.79 -0.28
CA ILE A 138 10.56 -3.15 1.06
C ILE A 138 11.94 -3.15 1.72
N GLN A 139 12.72 -4.22 1.54
CA GLN A 139 14.06 -4.36 2.11
C GLN A 139 15.13 -3.48 1.43
N SER A 140 14.86 -2.98 0.22
CA SER A 140 15.75 -2.08 -0.49
C SER A 140 15.53 -0.61 -0.14
N LEU A 141 14.42 -0.28 0.56
CA LEU A 141 14.09 1.08 0.97
C LEU A 141 15.05 1.61 2.06
N SER A 142 14.99 2.92 2.27
CA SER A 142 15.64 3.58 3.39
C SER A 142 15.17 3.01 4.73
N GLN A 143 16.09 3.00 5.69
CA GLN A 143 15.86 2.41 7.01
C GLN A 143 14.61 2.98 7.73
N PRO A 144 14.37 4.31 7.76
CA PRO A 144 13.17 4.85 8.40
C PRO A 144 11.89 4.39 7.71
N CYS A 145 11.87 4.38 6.37
CA CYS A 145 10.69 3.98 5.59
C CYS A 145 10.38 2.49 5.77
N MET A 146 11.40 1.63 5.77
CA MET A 146 11.22 0.21 6.05
C MET A 146 10.59 -0.03 7.43
N GLN A 147 11.06 0.66 8.48
CA GLN A 147 10.51 0.53 9.84
C GLN A 147 9.03 0.93 9.91
N VAL A 148 8.68 2.06 9.26
CA VAL A 148 7.31 2.55 9.18
C VAL A 148 6.41 1.53 8.49
N LEU A 149 6.83 1.01 7.33
CA LEU A 149 6.03 0.04 6.57
C LEU A 149 5.88 -1.29 7.31
N MET A 150 6.90 -1.74 8.05
CA MET A 150 6.80 -2.93 8.90
C MET A 150 5.70 -2.80 9.96
N GLN A 151 5.58 -1.64 10.60
CA GLN A 151 4.48 -1.38 11.53
C GLN A 151 3.13 -1.40 10.80
N LYS A 152 3.05 -0.83 9.60
CA LYS A 152 1.80 -0.84 8.82
C LYS A 152 1.39 -2.23 8.33
N ILE A 153 2.35 -3.10 8.06
CA ILE A 153 2.09 -4.50 7.72
C ILE A 153 1.50 -5.24 8.92
N GLU A 154 2.01 -5.00 10.13
CA GLU A 154 1.50 -5.59 11.37
C GLU A 154 0.04 -5.21 11.61
N GLU A 155 -0.31 -3.94 11.40
CA GLU A 155 -1.69 -3.44 11.51
C GLU A 155 -2.66 -4.12 10.52
N VAL A 156 -2.22 -4.42 9.30
CA VAL A 156 -3.11 -4.92 8.23
C VAL A 156 -3.09 -6.45 8.10
N SER A 157 -2.11 -7.17 8.65
CA SER A 157 -1.89 -8.60 8.41
C SER A 157 -1.89 -9.43 9.70
N HIS A 158 -3.03 -9.52 10.40
CA HIS A 158 -3.13 -10.14 11.72
C HIS A 158 -2.76 -11.65 11.83
N LEU A 159 -2.55 -12.42 10.75
CA LEU A 159 -2.40 -13.89 10.85
C LEU A 159 -1.18 -14.56 10.16
N PHE A 160 -0.33 -13.84 9.44
CA PHE A 160 0.91 -14.41 8.85
C PHE A 160 2.19 -14.04 9.61
N LEU A 161 2.02 -13.42 10.78
CA LEU A 161 3.01 -12.61 11.48
C LEU A 161 4.14 -13.36 12.17
N PHE A 162 4.13 -14.68 12.34
CA PHE A 162 5.22 -15.29 13.14
C PHE A 162 6.47 -15.63 12.32
N LEU A 163 6.36 -16.01 11.04
CA LEU A 163 7.51 -16.50 10.27
C LEU A 163 8.16 -15.41 9.41
N LEU A 164 7.36 -14.55 8.76
CA LEU A 164 7.90 -13.43 7.99
C LEU A 164 8.46 -12.32 8.88
N PHE A 165 7.88 -12.09 10.06
CA PHE A 165 8.42 -11.12 11.01
C PHE A 165 9.76 -11.58 11.59
N ILE A 166 9.91 -12.88 11.94
CA ILE A 166 11.23 -13.42 12.34
C ILE A 166 12.23 -13.29 11.19
N PHE A 167 11.85 -13.60 9.94
CA PHE A 167 12.77 -13.51 8.81
C PHE A 167 13.19 -12.07 8.50
N LEU A 168 12.24 -11.12 8.52
CA LEU A 168 12.49 -9.69 8.33
C LEU A 168 13.28 -9.09 9.50
N VAL A 169 12.98 -9.43 10.74
CA VAL A 169 13.71 -8.98 11.94
C VAL A 169 15.12 -9.59 12.00
N CYS A 170 15.29 -10.87 11.66
CA CYS A 170 16.62 -11.48 11.59
C CYS A 170 17.50 -10.84 10.51
N ILE A 171 16.93 -10.50 9.36
CA ILE A 171 17.65 -9.79 8.28
C ILE A 171 17.94 -8.34 8.68
N PHE A 172 16.97 -7.65 9.29
CA PHE A 172 17.13 -6.31 9.86
C PHE A 172 18.29 -6.25 10.87
N LEU A 173 18.35 -7.23 11.79
CA LEU A 173 19.45 -7.37 12.75
C LEU A 173 20.79 -7.68 12.09
N THR A 174 20.79 -8.36 10.93
CA THR A 174 22.00 -8.65 10.17
C THR A 174 22.52 -7.40 9.46
N ARG A 175 21.64 -6.53 8.97
CA ARG A 175 22.00 -5.28 8.30
C ARG A 175 22.50 -4.19 9.27
N MET A 176 22.06 -4.21 10.53
CA MET A 176 22.54 -3.31 11.61
C MET A 176 23.96 -3.65 12.14
N LYS A 177 24.50 -4.84 11.82
CA LYS A 177 25.82 -5.28 12.27
C LYS A 177 26.95 -5.05 11.25
N LYS A 178 26.63 -4.47 10.09
CA LYS A 178 27.59 -3.98 9.08
C LYS A 178 27.58 -2.46 9.10
#